data_AF-A0A2D5GAR8-F1
#
_entry.id   AF-A0A2D5GAR8-F1
#
_cell.length_a   1.000
_cell.length_b   1.000
_cell.length_c   1.000
_cell.angle_alpha   90.00
_cell.angle_beta   90.00
_cell.angle_gamma   90.00
#
_symmetry.space_group_name_H-M   'P 1'
#
loop_
_entity.id
_entity.type
_entity.pdbx_description
1 polymer ?
#
loop_
_entity_poly.entity_id
_entity_poly.type
_entity_poly.pdbx_seq_one_letter_code
_entity_poly.pdbx_strand_id
1 'polypeptide(L)'
;MSEYQYYRFVSLDNPLSSAQQNKLREISSRASISANAFQVYYNYSDLKADPDKLMKDYFDIGFYYANWGDVTIWLKLPPSTLPKEFLVIDDGYTAVAWNSKKYQLLRLSLEGDDNYRDDEDAEAFFIYLHTLRDELINGDYRLLYLCWLNQLDQEGQPSELPRIRFDFNQLTAGQQAFADLFSLSEVSVNALIKLLNETGSHQPSGSGALSAQQQLEQLSTEDKDRLLYALFEQGQLSRHQALAMLNQTQAQKEWRYWLSADDLAPYCQQIKDEMRQQYLAAEAKRKEEERIRREWHLTAVYEARDRYWQTIVAGAEKRNASGYSEAERILQDLYDAYQLKGVLADFVPPFQDFISAYSRRSALMKRLEPLKQAVAQVVSAGE
;
A
#
# COMPACT_ATOMS: atom_id res chain seq x y z
N MET A 1 16.83 8.72 15.15
CA MET A 1 16.75 9.98 14.38
C MET A 1 16.08 11.03 15.25
N SER A 2 16.37 12.31 15.09
CA SER A 2 15.65 13.37 15.81
C SER A 2 14.23 13.49 15.26
N GLU A 3 13.25 13.66 16.14
CA GLU A 3 11.87 14.01 15.75
C GLU A 3 11.85 15.32 14.97
N TYR A 4 11.20 15.30 13.80
CA TYR A 4 10.98 16.49 13.00
C TYR A 4 9.65 16.41 12.26
N GLN A 5 9.13 17.59 11.94
CA GLN A 5 7.91 17.79 11.18
C GLN A 5 8.17 18.71 10.01
N TYR A 6 7.46 18.48 8.91
CA TYR A 6 7.51 19.27 7.70
C TYR A 6 6.12 19.74 7.30
N TYR A 7 6.03 21.01 6.92
CA TYR A 7 4.85 21.59 6.34
C TYR A 7 5.18 22.16 4.95
N ARG A 8 4.33 21.86 3.97
CA ARG A 8 4.36 22.45 2.64
C ARG A 8 2.96 22.85 2.20
N PHE A 9 2.82 24.11 1.81
CA PHE A 9 1.59 24.63 1.23
C PHE A 9 1.90 25.27 -0.12
N VAL A 10 1.04 25.05 -1.11
CA VAL A 10 1.19 25.56 -2.47
C VAL A 10 -0.08 26.27 -2.92
N SER A 11 0.09 27.43 -3.56
CA SER A 11 -0.96 28.13 -4.29
C SER A 11 -0.81 27.87 -5.78
N LEU A 12 -1.91 27.45 -6.41
CA LEU A 12 -2.00 27.08 -7.81
C LEU A 12 -2.84 28.08 -8.60
N ASP A 13 -3.99 28.46 -8.05
CA ASP A 13 -4.96 29.25 -8.77
C ASP A 13 -4.62 30.74 -8.70
N ASN A 14 -3.99 31.21 -7.61
CA ASN A 14 -3.62 32.61 -7.43
C ASN A 14 -2.27 32.78 -6.73
N PRO A 15 -1.22 33.25 -7.43
CA PRO A 15 0.06 33.54 -6.79
C PRO A 15 -0.08 34.52 -5.61
N LEU A 16 0.66 34.26 -4.54
CA LEU A 16 0.76 35.08 -3.35
C LEU A 16 1.34 36.44 -3.69
N SER A 17 0.57 37.49 -3.40
CA SER A 17 1.06 38.87 -3.45
C SER A 17 2.17 39.11 -2.43
N SER A 18 3.01 40.13 -2.66
CA SER A 18 4.08 40.50 -1.73
C SER A 18 3.57 40.78 -0.31
N ALA A 19 2.37 41.34 -0.17
CA ALA A 19 1.73 41.57 1.12
C ALA A 19 1.36 40.27 1.84
N GLN A 20 0.83 39.27 1.12
CA GLN A 20 0.52 37.95 1.69
C GLN A 20 1.79 37.20 2.08
N GLN A 21 2.84 37.27 1.26
CA GLN A 21 4.13 36.65 1.60
C GLN A 21 4.74 37.27 2.87
N ASN A 22 4.59 38.58 3.09
CA ASN A 22 5.07 39.23 4.31
C ASN A 22 4.28 38.78 5.54
N LYS A 23 2.95 38.62 5.45
CA LYS A 23 2.14 38.03 6.54
C LYS A 23 2.57 36.60 6.87
N LEU A 24 2.90 35.79 5.87
CA LEU A 24 3.41 34.43 6.09
C LEU A 24 4.80 34.43 6.76
N ARG A 25 5.66 35.41 6.46
CA ARG A 25 6.96 35.58 7.16
C ARG A 25 6.79 35.93 8.63
N GLU A 26 5.72 36.62 9.01
CA GLU A 26 5.40 36.90 10.42
C GLU A 26 4.98 35.63 11.17
N ILE A 27 4.36 34.66 10.49
CA ILE A 27 3.99 33.35 11.07
C ILE A 27 5.22 32.47 11.28
N SER A 28 6.09 32.39 10.26
CA SER A 28 7.33 31.63 10.36
C SER A 28 8.47 32.30 9.60
N SER A 29 9.39 32.88 10.35
CA SER A 29 10.59 33.52 9.80
C SER A 29 11.59 32.52 9.19
N ARG A 30 11.46 31.23 9.51
CA ARG A 30 12.29 30.14 8.99
C ARG A 30 11.74 29.52 7.71
N ALA A 31 10.50 29.82 7.35
CA ALA A 31 9.87 29.26 6.17
C ALA A 31 10.52 29.79 4.90
N SER A 32 10.75 28.92 3.92
CA SER A 32 11.01 29.33 2.55
C SER A 32 9.68 29.69 1.90
N ILE A 33 9.55 30.94 1.46
CA ILE A 33 8.31 31.52 0.95
C ILE A 33 8.57 32.11 -0.43
N SER A 34 7.79 31.66 -1.40
CA SER A 34 7.77 32.15 -2.78
C SER A 34 6.39 32.67 -3.16
N ALA A 35 6.20 33.09 -4.41
CA ALA A 35 4.89 33.45 -4.92
C ALA A 35 3.89 32.27 -4.88
N ASN A 36 4.35 31.02 -4.93
CA ASN A 36 3.44 29.87 -5.04
C ASN A 36 3.60 28.86 -3.91
N ALA A 37 4.52 29.06 -2.96
CA ALA A 37 4.79 28.05 -1.95
C ALA A 37 5.22 28.65 -0.61
N PHE A 38 4.87 27.93 0.46
CA PHE A 38 5.39 28.07 1.82
C PHE A 38 5.87 26.69 2.26
N GLN A 39 7.12 26.58 2.73
CA GLN A 39 7.64 25.32 3.27
C GLN A 39 8.50 25.58 4.51
N VAL A 40 8.38 24.73 5.53
CA VAL A 40 9.11 24.87 6.79
C VAL A 40 9.30 23.53 7.47
N TYR A 41 10.46 23.39 8.13
CA TYR A 41 10.78 22.28 9.02
C TYR A 41 10.80 22.74 10.47
N TYR A 42 10.29 21.90 11.37
CA TYR A 42 10.38 22.09 12.82
C TYR A 42 10.99 20.88 13.51
N ASN A 43 11.90 21.14 14.44
CA ASN A 43 12.40 20.16 15.40
C ASN A 43 11.92 20.62 16.78
N TYR A 44 11.22 19.75 17.52
CA TYR A 44 10.74 20.02 18.90
C TYR A 44 9.74 21.18 19.04
N SER A 45 9.11 21.62 17.94
CA SER A 45 8.04 22.60 17.95
C SER A 45 7.09 22.32 16.80
N ASP A 46 6.11 23.21 16.65
CA ASP A 46 5.04 23.08 15.67
C ASP A 46 4.72 24.46 15.05
N LEU A 47 4.08 24.45 13.89
CA LEU A 47 3.62 25.61 13.15
C LEU A 47 2.76 26.49 14.06
N LYS A 48 3.11 27.78 14.15
CA LYS A 48 2.38 28.77 14.98
C LYS A 48 1.20 29.39 14.23
N ALA A 49 0.52 28.58 13.44
CA ALA A 49 -0.68 28.93 12.71
C ALA A 49 -1.56 27.69 12.55
N ASP A 50 -2.84 27.94 12.35
CA ASP A 50 -3.84 26.92 12.06
C ASP A 50 -3.79 26.59 10.55
N PRO A 51 -3.39 25.37 10.16
CA PRO A 51 -3.30 24.98 8.75
C PRO A 51 -4.60 25.16 7.98
N ASP A 52 -5.76 24.89 8.59
CA ASP A 52 -7.06 25.01 7.92
C ASP A 52 -7.35 26.48 7.55
N LYS A 53 -6.92 27.43 8.39
CA LYS A 53 -6.99 28.87 8.08
C LYS A 53 -6.02 29.27 6.98
N LEU A 54 -4.81 28.69 6.96
CA LEU A 54 -3.85 28.95 5.88
C LEU A 54 -4.38 28.46 4.53
N MET A 55 -4.99 27.28 4.48
CA MET A 55 -5.65 26.75 3.29
C MET A 55 -6.78 27.67 2.83
N LYS A 56 -7.64 28.10 3.75
CA LYS A 56 -8.72 29.03 3.42
C LYS A 56 -8.20 30.33 2.78
N ASP A 57 -7.19 30.94 3.37
CA ASP A 57 -6.78 32.32 3.05
C ASP A 57 -5.73 32.41 1.93
N TYR A 58 -4.90 31.38 1.73
CA TYR A 58 -3.68 31.50 0.92
C TYR A 58 -3.41 30.36 -0.06
N PHE A 59 -3.77 29.11 0.26
CA PHE A 59 -3.22 27.94 -0.45
C PHE A 59 -4.30 27.02 -1.03
N ASP A 60 -3.91 26.21 -2.01
CA ASP A 60 -4.78 25.27 -2.71
C ASP A 60 -4.46 23.81 -2.37
N ILE A 61 -3.18 23.51 -2.10
CA ILE A 61 -2.72 22.20 -1.62
C ILE A 61 -1.87 22.40 -0.37
N GLY A 62 -2.12 21.59 0.64
CA GLY A 62 -1.31 21.48 1.85
C GLY A 62 -0.86 20.06 2.10
N PHE A 63 0.32 19.92 2.68
CA PHE A 63 0.89 18.65 3.10
C PHE A 63 1.68 18.85 4.39
N TYR A 64 1.44 17.97 5.33
CA TYR A 64 2.17 17.84 6.57
C TYR A 64 2.63 16.39 6.68
N TYR A 65 3.88 16.18 7.08
CA TYR A 65 4.28 14.89 7.62
C TYR A 65 5.22 15.06 8.80
N ALA A 66 5.22 14.05 9.66
CA ALA A 66 6.19 13.88 10.71
C ALA A 66 6.94 12.56 10.54
N ASN A 67 8.21 12.53 10.94
CA ASN A 67 9.03 11.33 10.79
C ASN A 67 8.64 10.17 11.73
N TRP A 68 7.62 10.35 12.55
CA TRP A 68 6.96 9.30 13.35
C TRP A 68 5.66 8.79 12.72
N GLY A 69 5.37 9.14 11.46
CA GLY A 69 4.30 8.52 10.67
C GLY A 69 3.03 9.34 10.50
N ASP A 70 2.91 10.49 11.19
CA ASP A 70 1.74 11.35 10.98
C ASP A 70 1.79 12.01 9.61
N VAL A 71 0.66 12.01 8.90
CA VAL A 71 0.48 12.70 7.63
C VAL A 71 -0.84 13.46 7.64
N THR A 72 -0.83 14.69 7.11
CA THR A 72 -2.08 15.41 6.83
C THR A 72 -2.01 16.05 5.45
N ILE A 73 -3.05 15.84 4.66
CA ILE A 73 -3.20 16.34 3.30
C ILE A 73 -4.38 17.31 3.30
N TRP A 74 -4.22 18.46 2.64
CA TRP A 74 -5.31 19.40 2.41
C TRP A 74 -5.47 19.66 0.91
N LEU A 75 -6.67 19.41 0.38
CA LEU A 75 -7.04 19.72 -1.00
C LEU A 75 -8.19 20.72 -1.00
N LYS A 76 -7.89 21.98 -1.33
CA LYS A 76 -8.90 23.01 -1.50
C LYS A 76 -9.42 22.97 -2.93
N LEU A 77 -10.71 22.76 -3.05
CA LEU A 77 -11.42 22.61 -4.30
C LEU A 77 -12.28 23.86 -4.54
N PRO A 78 -12.52 24.22 -5.81
CA PRO A 78 -13.54 25.21 -6.13
C PRO A 78 -14.93 24.80 -5.60
N PRO A 79 -15.85 25.76 -5.39
CA PRO A 79 -17.17 25.46 -4.89
C PRO A 79 -17.92 24.55 -5.87
N SER A 80 -18.77 23.67 -5.33
CA SER A 80 -19.57 22.70 -6.12
C SER A 80 -18.76 21.67 -6.90
N THR A 81 -17.49 21.43 -6.53
CA THR A 81 -16.67 20.37 -7.13
C THR A 81 -17.15 19.00 -6.69
N LEU A 82 -17.30 18.80 -5.38
CA LEU A 82 -17.83 17.58 -4.80
C LEU A 82 -19.35 17.70 -4.65
N PRO A 83 -20.14 16.76 -5.20
CA PRO A 83 -21.55 16.64 -4.88
C PRO A 83 -21.75 16.47 -3.38
N LYS A 84 -22.87 16.95 -2.84
CA LYS A 84 -23.13 16.88 -1.38
C LYS A 84 -23.13 15.46 -0.85
N GLU A 85 -23.49 14.48 -1.68
CA GLU A 85 -23.52 13.06 -1.36
C GLU A 85 -22.11 12.47 -1.15
N PHE A 86 -21.06 13.17 -1.59
CA PHE A 86 -19.68 12.78 -1.34
C PHE A 86 -19.07 13.48 -0.11
N LEU A 87 -19.72 14.52 0.41
CA LEU A 87 -19.27 15.22 1.62
C LEU A 87 -19.55 14.42 2.89
N VAL A 88 -20.34 13.34 2.81
CA VAL A 88 -20.62 12.40 3.91
C VAL A 88 -19.41 11.52 4.25
N ILE A 89 -18.30 11.68 3.52
CA ILE A 89 -17.02 11.06 3.85
C ILE A 89 -16.41 11.63 5.14
N ASP A 90 -16.93 12.75 5.63
CA ASP A 90 -16.49 13.37 6.87
C ASP A 90 -16.78 12.47 8.08
N ASP A 91 -15.71 11.86 8.60
CA ASP A 91 -15.74 11.03 9.82
C ASP A 91 -15.24 11.82 11.05
N GLY A 92 -14.92 13.10 10.88
CA GLY A 92 -14.36 13.98 11.91
C GLY A 92 -12.91 13.69 12.27
N TYR A 93 -12.25 12.73 11.63
CA TYR A 93 -10.93 12.25 12.01
C TYR A 93 -10.02 12.02 10.78
N THR A 94 -10.18 10.88 10.09
CA THR A 94 -9.38 10.47 8.93
C THR A 94 -9.67 11.31 7.70
N ALA A 95 -10.93 11.67 7.50
CA ALA A 95 -11.36 12.51 6.39
C ALA A 95 -12.32 13.57 6.92
N VAL A 96 -12.06 14.83 6.60
CA VAL A 96 -12.89 15.96 7.00
C VAL A 96 -13.18 16.81 5.78
N ALA A 97 -14.44 17.17 5.57
CA ALA A 97 -14.89 17.86 4.38
C ALA A 97 -15.67 19.13 4.75
N TRP A 98 -15.11 20.30 4.42
CA TRP A 98 -15.81 21.57 4.58
C TRP A 98 -16.41 22.04 3.26
N ASN A 99 -17.64 22.52 3.32
CA ASN A 99 -18.33 23.12 2.18
C ASN A 99 -18.74 24.55 2.47
N SER A 100 -18.34 25.47 1.60
CA SER A 100 -18.70 26.89 1.69
C SER A 100 -19.10 27.43 0.31
N LYS A 101 -19.67 28.64 0.29
CA LYS A 101 -20.00 29.33 -0.97
C LYS A 101 -18.78 29.67 -1.83
N LYS A 102 -17.56 29.65 -1.26
CA LYS A 102 -16.33 30.09 -1.94
C LYS A 102 -15.41 28.94 -2.33
N TYR A 103 -15.45 27.84 -1.59
CA TYR A 103 -14.57 26.69 -1.76
C TYR A 103 -15.14 25.47 -1.03
N GLN A 104 -14.67 24.30 -1.43
CA GLN A 104 -14.70 23.08 -0.62
C GLN A 104 -13.28 22.76 -0.16
N LEU A 105 -13.12 22.16 1.00
CA LEU A 105 -11.82 21.73 1.52
C LEU A 105 -11.93 20.29 1.99
N LEU A 106 -11.07 19.43 1.46
CA LEU A 106 -10.91 18.06 1.92
C LEU A 106 -9.60 17.98 2.71
N ARG A 107 -9.67 17.53 3.96
CA ARG A 107 -8.51 17.20 4.78
C ARG A 107 -8.48 15.70 5.03
N LEU A 108 -7.35 15.07 4.77
CA LEU A 108 -7.13 13.64 4.98
C LEU A 108 -5.98 13.48 5.97
N SER A 109 -6.17 12.66 6.99
CA SER A 109 -5.22 12.48 8.09
C SER A 109 -4.90 11.01 8.30
N LEU A 110 -3.63 10.73 8.53
CA LEU A 110 -3.10 9.45 8.96
C LEU A 110 -2.31 9.71 10.25
N GLU A 111 -2.64 9.02 11.34
CA GLU A 111 -1.92 9.14 12.62
C GLU A 111 -1.06 7.89 12.86
N GLY A 112 0.22 8.09 13.15
CA GLY A 112 1.12 7.08 13.72
C GLY A 112 1.20 5.76 12.96
N ASP A 113 1.52 5.77 11.67
CA ASP A 113 1.56 4.54 10.85
C ASP A 113 2.84 3.67 11.02
N ASP A 114 3.66 3.96 12.03
CA ASP A 114 4.97 3.34 12.34
C ASP A 114 5.99 3.32 11.19
N ASN A 115 5.65 3.88 10.02
CA ASN A 115 6.51 3.96 8.85
C ASN A 115 7.29 5.27 8.88
N TYR A 116 8.60 5.14 9.14
CA TYR A 116 9.53 6.26 9.02
C TYR A 116 9.58 6.72 7.56
N ARG A 117 9.18 7.96 7.32
CA ARG A 117 9.33 8.65 6.04
C ARG A 117 10.48 9.63 6.11
N ASP A 118 11.26 9.70 5.05
CA ASP A 118 12.25 10.75 4.87
C ASP A 118 11.72 11.87 3.96
N ASP A 119 12.57 12.88 3.73
CA ASP A 119 12.23 14.04 2.91
C ASP A 119 11.99 13.63 1.44
N GLU A 120 12.64 12.59 0.94
CA GLU A 120 12.47 12.12 -0.45
C GLU A 120 11.09 11.48 -0.64
N ASP A 121 10.66 10.66 0.32
CA ASP A 121 9.31 10.06 0.33
C ASP A 121 8.22 11.13 0.31
N ALA A 122 8.39 12.17 1.14
CA ALA A 122 7.46 13.28 1.27
C ALA A 122 7.39 14.14 0.00
N GLU A 123 8.54 14.46 -0.60
CA GLU A 123 8.58 15.21 -1.85
C GLU A 123 7.97 14.41 -3.01
N ALA A 124 8.25 13.11 -3.07
CA ALA A 124 7.67 12.22 -4.07
C ALA A 124 6.14 12.16 -3.95
N PHE A 125 5.62 12.02 -2.72
CA PHE A 125 4.18 11.97 -2.50
C PHE A 125 3.49 13.30 -2.82
N PHE A 126 4.11 14.44 -2.48
CA PHE A 126 3.53 15.76 -2.73
C PHE A 126 3.16 16.00 -4.21
N ILE A 127 3.93 15.44 -5.14
CA ILE A 127 3.68 15.55 -6.59
C ILE A 127 2.29 14.97 -6.94
N TYR A 128 1.89 13.90 -6.29
CA TYR A 128 0.60 13.24 -6.53
C TYR A 128 -0.60 14.06 -6.07
N LEU A 129 -0.44 14.94 -5.08
CA LEU A 129 -1.53 15.78 -4.57
C LEU A 129 -2.11 16.71 -5.64
N HIS A 130 -1.28 17.20 -6.56
CA HIS A 130 -1.73 17.97 -7.72
C HIS A 130 -2.68 17.13 -8.59
N THR A 131 -2.27 15.90 -8.89
CA THR A 131 -3.03 14.98 -9.75
C THR A 131 -4.35 14.61 -9.09
N LEU A 132 -4.33 14.25 -7.80
CA LEU A 132 -5.52 13.91 -7.02
C LEU A 132 -6.53 15.06 -6.94
N ARG A 133 -6.04 16.30 -6.74
CA ARG A 133 -6.90 17.49 -6.77
C ARG A 133 -7.55 17.69 -8.13
N ASP A 134 -6.78 17.58 -9.20
CA ASP A 134 -7.27 17.77 -10.56
C ASP A 134 -8.29 16.70 -10.95
N GLU A 135 -8.08 15.44 -10.55
CA GLU A 135 -9.04 14.34 -10.70
C GLU A 135 -10.40 14.68 -10.08
N LEU A 136 -10.42 15.14 -8.82
CA LEU A 136 -11.66 15.56 -8.15
C LEU A 136 -12.36 16.71 -8.89
N ILE A 137 -11.61 17.70 -9.37
CA ILE A 137 -12.15 18.83 -10.14
C ILE A 137 -12.77 18.38 -11.47
N ASN A 138 -12.20 17.34 -12.08
CA ASN A 138 -12.71 16.75 -13.31
C ASN A 138 -13.82 15.71 -13.09
N GLY A 139 -14.23 15.47 -11.84
CA GLY A 139 -15.30 14.52 -11.51
C GLY A 139 -14.87 13.07 -11.40
N ASP A 140 -13.57 12.79 -11.36
CA ASP A 140 -13.04 11.50 -10.94
C ASP A 140 -12.98 11.47 -9.41
N TYR A 141 -13.98 10.84 -8.80
CA TYR A 141 -14.15 10.78 -7.35
C TYR A 141 -13.50 9.56 -6.71
N ARG A 142 -12.67 8.79 -7.45
CA ARG A 142 -12.06 7.55 -6.93
C ARG A 142 -11.31 7.75 -5.61
N LEU A 143 -10.62 8.87 -5.41
CA LEU A 143 -9.99 9.21 -4.13
C LEU A 143 -10.97 9.12 -2.94
N LEU A 144 -12.23 9.55 -3.12
CA LEU A 144 -13.23 9.52 -2.05
C LEU A 144 -13.70 8.09 -1.74
N TYR A 145 -13.76 7.21 -2.74
CA TYR A 145 -14.00 5.78 -2.50
C TYR A 145 -12.81 5.13 -1.78
N LEU A 146 -11.57 5.53 -2.13
CA LEU A 146 -10.38 5.05 -1.42
C LEU A 146 -10.39 5.50 0.05
N CYS A 147 -10.80 6.74 0.34
CA CYS A 147 -11.01 7.20 1.72
C CYS A 147 -12.11 6.39 2.43
N TRP A 148 -13.19 6.08 1.72
CA TRP A 148 -14.32 5.32 2.25
C TRP A 148 -13.93 3.87 2.57
N LEU A 149 -13.12 3.24 1.71
CA LEU A 149 -12.53 1.93 1.95
C LEU A 149 -11.55 1.95 3.12
N ASN A 150 -10.74 3.01 3.26
CA ASN A 150 -9.86 3.16 4.42
C ASN A 150 -10.67 3.17 5.72
N GLN A 151 -11.77 3.92 5.78
CA GLN A 151 -12.66 3.92 6.94
C GLN A 151 -13.19 2.51 7.25
N LEU A 152 -13.60 1.74 6.25
CA LEU A 152 -14.00 0.33 6.46
C LEU A 152 -12.87 -0.54 6.99
N ASP A 153 -11.68 -0.41 6.42
CA ASP A 153 -10.51 -1.21 6.80
C ASP A 153 -10.09 -0.95 8.25
N GLN A 154 -10.34 0.27 8.74
CA GLN A 154 -10.15 0.68 10.14
C GLN A 154 -11.37 0.37 11.04
N GLU A 155 -12.23 -0.56 10.63
CA GLU A 155 -13.46 -0.98 11.33
C GLU A 155 -14.48 0.15 11.56
N GLY A 156 -14.38 1.23 10.79
CA GLY A 156 -15.35 2.32 10.76
C GLY A 156 -16.66 1.93 10.07
N GLN A 157 -17.66 2.80 10.21
CA GLN A 157 -18.98 2.65 9.59
C GLN A 157 -19.24 3.85 8.68
N PRO A 158 -18.64 3.86 7.48
CA PRO A 158 -18.74 5.00 6.60
C PRO A 158 -20.17 5.13 6.04
N SER A 159 -20.60 6.37 5.84
CA SER A 159 -21.91 6.66 5.24
C SER A 159 -21.99 6.20 3.79
N GLU A 160 -23.20 5.97 3.28
CA GLU A 160 -23.37 5.55 1.89
C GLU A 160 -22.85 6.59 0.90
N LEU A 161 -22.15 6.12 -0.14
CA LEU A 161 -21.73 6.94 -1.28
C LEU A 161 -22.57 6.63 -2.52
N PRO A 162 -22.72 7.56 -3.48
CA PRO A 162 -23.25 7.20 -4.79
C PRO A 162 -22.41 6.07 -5.41
N ARG A 163 -23.05 5.09 -6.04
CA ARG A 163 -22.34 3.97 -6.68
C ARG A 163 -22.03 4.30 -8.14
N ILE A 164 -20.79 4.69 -8.42
CA ILE A 164 -20.33 5.05 -9.77
C ILE A 164 -19.33 4.00 -10.25
N ARG A 165 -19.51 3.55 -11.51
CA ARG A 165 -18.67 2.51 -12.14
C ARG A 165 -17.33 3.09 -12.61
N PHE A 166 -16.55 3.62 -11.69
CA PHE A 166 -15.14 3.95 -11.95
C PHE A 166 -14.31 2.67 -12.10
N ASP A 167 -13.21 2.74 -12.84
CA ASP A 167 -12.28 1.62 -12.99
C ASP A 167 -11.22 1.66 -11.88
N PHE A 168 -11.36 0.74 -10.92
CA PHE A 168 -10.38 0.56 -9.83
C PHE A 168 -9.30 -0.47 -10.18
N ASN A 169 -9.37 -1.16 -11.34
CA ASN A 169 -8.26 -2.00 -11.83
C ASN A 169 -7.12 -1.14 -12.39
N GLN A 170 -7.40 0.11 -12.75
CA GLN A 170 -6.44 1.07 -13.30
C GLN A 170 -6.46 2.36 -12.50
N LEU A 171 -5.97 2.29 -11.26
CA LEU A 171 -5.70 3.48 -10.46
C LEU A 171 -4.65 4.35 -11.14
N THR A 172 -4.83 5.67 -11.07
CA THR A 172 -3.77 6.60 -11.48
C THR A 172 -2.60 6.52 -10.51
N ALA A 173 -1.44 7.04 -10.89
CA ALA A 173 -0.27 7.04 -10.01
C ALA A 173 -0.56 7.73 -8.66
N GLY A 174 -1.36 8.81 -8.66
CA GLY A 174 -1.73 9.48 -7.42
C GLY A 174 -2.72 8.68 -6.56
N GLN A 175 -3.67 8.00 -7.18
CA GLN A 175 -4.61 7.13 -6.48
C GLN A 175 -3.92 5.91 -5.87
N GLN A 176 -2.97 5.31 -6.60
CA GLN A 176 -2.14 4.22 -6.10
C GLN A 176 -1.27 4.70 -4.94
N ALA A 177 -0.60 5.84 -5.08
CA ALA A 177 0.22 6.41 -4.01
C ALA A 177 -0.61 6.69 -2.74
N PHE A 178 -1.85 7.15 -2.89
CA PHE A 178 -2.77 7.29 -1.75
C PHE A 178 -3.12 5.93 -1.14
N ALA A 179 -3.47 4.93 -1.95
CA ALA A 179 -3.81 3.59 -1.47
C ALA A 179 -2.66 2.95 -0.69
N ASP A 180 -1.42 3.12 -1.17
CA ASP A 180 -0.21 2.64 -0.52
C ASP A 180 0.05 3.40 0.79
N LEU A 181 -0.07 4.74 0.77
CA LEU A 181 0.15 5.58 1.95
C LEU A 181 -0.82 5.23 3.09
N PHE A 182 -2.09 5.01 2.75
CA PHE A 182 -3.15 4.66 3.71
C PHE A 182 -3.29 3.15 3.93
N SER A 183 -2.36 2.34 3.40
CA SER A 183 -2.30 0.89 3.56
C SER A 183 -3.65 0.19 3.30
N LEU A 184 -4.31 0.57 2.20
CA LEU A 184 -5.60 0.01 1.85
C LEU A 184 -5.54 -1.50 1.64
N SER A 185 -6.56 -2.18 2.16
CA SER A 185 -6.70 -3.62 2.02
C SER A 185 -6.96 -3.98 0.56
N GLU A 186 -6.10 -4.83 0.01
CA GLU A 186 -6.31 -5.44 -1.32
C GLU A 186 -7.68 -6.13 -1.41
N VAL A 187 -8.14 -6.71 -0.29
CA VAL A 187 -9.47 -7.33 -0.20
C VAL A 187 -10.57 -6.32 -0.48
N SER A 188 -10.50 -5.14 0.15
CA SER A 188 -11.54 -4.11 0.09
C SER A 188 -11.60 -3.46 -1.29
N VAL A 189 -10.44 -3.20 -1.90
CA VAL A 189 -10.36 -2.72 -3.29
C VAL A 189 -10.90 -3.75 -4.29
N ASN A 190 -10.48 -5.02 -4.17
CA ASN A 190 -10.95 -6.09 -5.06
C ASN A 190 -12.45 -6.39 -4.88
N ALA A 191 -12.95 -6.32 -3.65
CA ALA A 191 -14.38 -6.42 -3.36
C ALA A 191 -15.17 -5.30 -4.06
N LEU A 192 -14.66 -4.06 -4.03
CA LEU A 192 -15.29 -2.93 -4.70
C LEU A 192 -15.31 -3.12 -6.22
N ILE A 193 -14.18 -3.53 -6.81
CA ILE A 193 -14.10 -3.87 -8.25
C ILE A 193 -15.16 -4.89 -8.62
N LYS A 194 -15.26 -5.98 -7.85
CA LYS A 194 -16.22 -7.07 -8.12
C LYS A 194 -17.67 -6.58 -8.00
N LEU A 195 -17.99 -5.87 -6.93
CA LEU A 195 -19.32 -5.29 -6.71
C LEU A 195 -19.74 -4.35 -7.84
N LEU A 196 -18.87 -3.43 -8.27
CA LEU A 196 -19.16 -2.48 -9.35
C LEU A 196 -19.35 -3.19 -10.70
N ASN A 197 -18.76 -4.37 -10.87
CA ASN A 197 -18.92 -5.16 -12.08
C ASN A 197 -20.24 -5.93 -12.14
N GLU A 198 -20.74 -6.39 -10.99
CA GLU A 198 -21.89 -7.29 -10.88
C GLU A 198 -23.21 -6.57 -10.54
N THR A 199 -23.15 -5.30 -10.13
CA THR A 199 -24.34 -4.55 -9.68
C THR A 199 -24.62 -3.28 -10.50
N GLY A 200 -25.86 -2.80 -10.43
CA GLY A 200 -26.28 -1.56 -11.09
C GLY A 200 -25.52 -0.36 -10.53
N SER A 201 -24.94 0.46 -11.42
CA SER A 201 -24.11 1.60 -11.05
C SER A 201 -24.32 2.76 -12.04
N HIS A 202 -24.10 3.98 -11.56
CA HIS A 202 -24.02 5.16 -12.41
C HIS A 202 -22.78 5.11 -13.31
N GLN A 203 -22.89 5.67 -14.51
CA GLN A 203 -21.73 5.85 -15.37
C GLN A 203 -20.94 7.08 -14.93
N PRO A 204 -19.60 7.04 -14.93
CA PRO A 204 -18.78 8.22 -14.74
C PRO A 204 -19.21 9.32 -15.70
N SER A 205 -19.43 10.52 -15.20
CA SER A 205 -19.75 11.65 -16.05
C SER A 205 -18.46 12.13 -16.72
N GLY A 206 -18.24 11.73 -17.97
CA GLY A 206 -17.09 12.15 -18.76
C GLY A 206 -15.82 11.33 -18.51
N SER A 207 -15.83 10.06 -18.88
CA SER A 207 -14.64 9.18 -18.89
C SER A 207 -13.68 9.43 -20.06
N GLY A 208 -13.91 10.46 -20.87
CA GLY A 208 -12.97 10.95 -21.86
C GLY A 208 -12.66 12.40 -21.57
N ALA A 209 -11.37 12.72 -21.33
CA ALA A 209 -10.91 14.09 -21.35
C ALA A 209 -11.25 14.68 -22.72
N LEU A 210 -12.37 15.42 -22.78
CA LEU A 210 -12.71 16.20 -23.96
C LEU A 210 -11.52 17.11 -24.24
N SER A 211 -11.06 17.13 -25.48
CA SER A 211 -10.06 18.12 -25.90
C SER A 211 -10.57 19.53 -25.59
N ALA A 212 -9.66 20.48 -25.38
CA ALA A 212 -10.04 21.88 -25.12
C ALA A 212 -11.01 22.42 -26.18
N GLN A 213 -10.87 21.97 -27.43
CA GLN A 213 -11.78 22.30 -28.51
C GLN A 213 -13.19 21.73 -28.29
N GLN A 214 -13.31 20.44 -27.97
CA GLN A 214 -14.60 19.81 -27.70
C GLN A 214 -15.30 20.40 -26.46
N GLN A 215 -14.53 20.75 -25.43
CA GLN A 215 -15.07 21.46 -24.27
C GLN A 215 -15.65 22.81 -24.70
N LEU A 216 -14.88 23.60 -25.47
CA LEU A 216 -15.34 24.89 -25.97
C LEU A 216 -16.57 24.78 -26.88
N GLU A 217 -16.67 23.74 -27.70
CA GLU A 217 -17.83 23.49 -28.56
C GLU A 217 -19.11 23.17 -27.75
N GLN A 218 -18.97 22.54 -26.57
CA GLN A 218 -20.09 22.22 -25.69
C GLN A 218 -20.54 23.39 -24.81
N LEU A 219 -19.71 24.42 -24.64
CA LEU A 219 -20.07 25.60 -23.85
C LEU A 219 -21.12 26.45 -24.57
N SER A 220 -22.14 26.87 -23.81
CA SER A 220 -23.12 27.86 -24.26
C SER A 220 -22.42 29.20 -24.54
N THR A 221 -23.04 30.06 -25.36
CA THR A 221 -22.52 31.43 -25.57
C THR A 221 -22.45 32.21 -24.26
N GLU A 222 -23.43 32.01 -23.37
CA GLU A 222 -23.46 32.65 -22.05
C GLU A 222 -22.28 32.21 -21.18
N ASP A 223 -21.96 30.91 -21.15
CA ASP A 223 -20.80 30.39 -20.43
C ASP A 223 -19.48 30.94 -21.00
N LYS A 224 -19.35 31.03 -22.33
CA LYS A 224 -18.18 31.62 -22.99
C LYS A 224 -18.00 33.09 -22.60
N ASP A 225 -19.07 33.88 -22.70
CA ASP A 225 -19.05 35.30 -22.35
C ASP A 225 -18.74 35.49 -20.86
N ARG A 226 -19.28 34.63 -19.99
CA ARG A 226 -19.01 34.64 -18.54
C ARG A 226 -17.53 34.36 -18.24
N LEU A 227 -16.92 33.37 -18.90
CA LEU A 227 -15.50 33.06 -18.74
C LEU A 227 -14.61 34.20 -19.25
N LEU A 228 -14.91 34.74 -20.43
CA LEU A 228 -14.16 35.84 -21.02
C LEU A 228 -14.26 37.12 -20.19
N TYR A 229 -15.46 37.44 -19.69
CA TYR A 229 -15.66 38.56 -18.77
C TYR A 229 -14.78 38.43 -17.53
N ALA A 230 -14.80 37.26 -16.88
CA ALA A 230 -13.97 37.01 -15.69
C ALA A 230 -12.47 37.13 -16.00
N LEU A 231 -12.01 36.64 -17.15
CA LEU A 231 -10.62 36.78 -17.60
C LEU A 231 -10.23 38.26 -17.77
N PHE A 232 -11.07 39.07 -18.42
CA PHE A 232 -10.78 40.49 -18.62
C PHE A 232 -10.88 41.32 -17.33
N GLU A 233 -11.77 40.96 -16.41
CA GLU A 233 -11.90 41.62 -15.10
C GLU A 233 -10.72 41.31 -14.18
N GLN A 234 -10.29 40.04 -14.11
CA GLN A 234 -9.28 39.58 -13.16
C GLN A 234 -7.86 39.63 -13.74
N GLY A 235 -7.72 39.76 -15.06
CA GLY A 235 -6.45 39.72 -15.79
C GLY A 235 -5.84 38.32 -15.93
N GLN A 236 -6.42 37.32 -15.26
CA GLN A 236 -6.06 35.91 -15.33
C GLN A 236 -7.30 35.05 -15.02
N LEU A 237 -7.32 33.82 -15.54
CA LEU A 237 -8.33 32.84 -15.18
C LEU A 237 -7.71 31.44 -15.23
N SER A 238 -7.56 30.80 -14.07
CA SER A 238 -7.07 29.43 -14.00
C SER A 238 -8.11 28.47 -14.60
N ARG A 239 -7.65 27.32 -15.09
CA ARG A 239 -8.54 26.24 -15.57
C ARG A 239 -9.54 25.83 -14.50
N HIS A 240 -9.13 25.76 -13.23
CA HIS A 240 -10.00 25.36 -12.13
C HIS A 240 -11.08 26.41 -11.84
N GLN A 241 -10.71 27.70 -11.88
CA GLN A 241 -11.67 28.80 -11.74
C GLN A 241 -12.71 28.75 -12.86
N ALA A 242 -12.28 28.52 -14.10
CA ALA A 242 -13.18 28.36 -15.24
C ALA A 242 -14.16 27.19 -15.03
N LEU A 243 -13.65 25.99 -14.70
CA LEU A 243 -14.49 24.82 -14.45
C LEU A 243 -15.50 25.04 -13.30
N ALA A 244 -15.09 25.71 -12.23
CA ALA A 244 -15.97 26.04 -11.11
C ALA A 244 -17.15 26.92 -11.53
N MET A 245 -16.90 27.89 -12.41
CA MET A 245 -17.94 28.79 -12.92
C MET A 245 -18.95 28.02 -13.79
N LEU A 246 -18.47 27.05 -14.57
CA LEU A 246 -19.29 26.20 -15.44
C LEU A 246 -20.10 25.15 -14.66
N ASN A 247 -19.49 24.51 -13.66
CA ASN A 247 -20.11 23.46 -12.86
C ASN A 247 -21.26 23.99 -11.98
N GLN A 248 -21.25 25.28 -11.63
CA GLN A 248 -22.39 25.93 -10.94
C GLN A 248 -23.70 25.86 -11.74
N THR A 249 -23.61 25.70 -13.05
CA THR A 249 -24.76 25.66 -13.97
C THR A 249 -25.29 24.23 -14.17
N GLN A 250 -24.57 23.20 -13.69
CA GLN A 250 -24.92 21.81 -13.93
C GLN A 250 -26.02 21.32 -12.98
N ALA A 251 -27.10 20.78 -13.55
CA ALA A 251 -28.28 20.32 -12.81
C ALA A 251 -27.95 19.27 -11.74
N GLN A 252 -28.72 19.29 -10.65
CA GLN A 252 -28.64 18.34 -9.54
C GLN A 252 -28.74 16.90 -10.09
N LYS A 253 -27.68 16.11 -9.92
CA LYS A 253 -27.67 14.69 -10.33
C LYS A 253 -28.61 13.89 -9.43
N GLU A 254 -29.54 13.16 -10.03
CA GLU A 254 -30.34 12.17 -9.31
C GLU A 254 -29.55 10.88 -9.13
N TRP A 255 -29.18 10.57 -7.88
CA TRP A 255 -28.53 9.33 -7.52
C TRP A 255 -29.56 8.24 -7.24
N ARG A 256 -29.43 7.10 -7.93
CA ARG A 256 -30.32 5.93 -7.86
C ARG A 256 -29.63 4.71 -7.24
N TYR A 257 -28.31 4.62 -7.40
CA TYR A 257 -27.50 3.53 -6.89
C TYR A 257 -26.58 4.07 -5.79
N TRP A 258 -26.57 3.39 -4.66
CA TRP A 258 -25.80 3.73 -3.46
C TRP A 258 -24.87 2.60 -3.10
N LEU A 259 -23.72 2.89 -2.54
CA LEU A 259 -22.72 1.94 -2.07
C LEU A 259 -22.71 2.03 -0.55
N SER A 260 -23.02 0.92 0.12
CA SER A 260 -22.96 0.80 1.58
C SER A 260 -21.93 -0.24 2.02
N ALA A 261 -21.55 -0.20 3.30
CA ALA A 261 -20.69 -1.22 3.91
C ALA A 261 -21.31 -2.63 3.81
N ASP A 262 -22.63 -2.71 4.01
CA ASP A 262 -23.41 -3.95 3.94
C ASP A 262 -23.43 -4.53 2.52
N ASP A 263 -23.48 -3.67 1.49
CA ASP A 263 -23.38 -4.12 0.09
C ASP A 263 -22.01 -4.76 -0.18
N LEU A 264 -20.93 -4.23 0.41
CA LEU A 264 -19.56 -4.66 0.15
C LEU A 264 -19.17 -5.90 0.95
N ALA A 265 -19.71 -6.08 2.16
CA ALA A 265 -19.31 -7.14 3.09
C ALA A 265 -19.33 -8.58 2.50
N PRO A 266 -20.36 -9.01 1.71
CA PRO A 266 -20.35 -10.32 1.06
C PRO A 266 -19.19 -10.50 0.07
N TYR A 267 -18.84 -9.45 -0.66
CA TYR A 267 -17.72 -9.48 -1.61
C TYR A 267 -16.38 -9.54 -0.89
N CYS A 268 -16.22 -8.80 0.22
CA CYS A 268 -15.03 -8.92 1.07
C CYS A 268 -14.84 -10.35 1.59
N GLN A 269 -15.92 -11.00 2.04
CA GLN A 269 -15.85 -12.39 2.50
C GLN A 269 -15.46 -13.34 1.37
N GLN A 270 -16.05 -13.17 0.18
CA GLN A 270 -15.70 -13.97 -0.99
C GLN A 270 -14.22 -13.84 -1.36
N ILE A 271 -13.68 -12.61 -1.44
CA ILE A 271 -12.26 -12.39 -1.78
C ILE A 271 -11.33 -13.01 -0.72
N LYS A 272 -11.66 -12.89 0.59
CA LYS A 272 -10.90 -13.53 1.66
C LYS A 272 -10.86 -15.06 1.52
N ASP A 273 -11.99 -15.67 1.16
CA ASP A 273 -12.08 -17.12 0.97
C ASP A 273 -11.29 -17.58 -0.27
N GLU A 274 -11.36 -16.83 -1.37
CA GLU A 274 -10.57 -17.08 -2.58
C GLU A 274 -9.07 -16.98 -2.30
N MET A 275 -8.61 -15.94 -1.59
CA MET A 275 -7.20 -15.78 -1.20
C MET A 275 -6.72 -16.92 -0.28
N ARG A 276 -7.55 -17.33 0.69
CA ARG A 276 -7.24 -18.46 1.57
C ARG A 276 -7.06 -19.76 0.79
N GLN A 277 -7.96 -20.04 -0.16
CA GLN A 277 -7.87 -21.23 -1.01
C GLN A 277 -6.61 -21.20 -1.88
N GLN A 278 -6.28 -20.05 -2.47
CA GLN A 278 -5.06 -19.88 -3.26
C GLN A 278 -3.80 -20.10 -2.42
N TYR A 279 -3.75 -19.57 -1.21
CA TYR A 279 -2.63 -19.79 -0.28
C TYR A 279 -2.44 -21.28 0.05
N LEU A 280 -3.52 -21.97 0.44
CA LEU A 280 -3.48 -23.40 0.76
C LEU A 280 -3.05 -24.25 -0.44
N ALA A 281 -3.53 -23.92 -1.65
CA ALA A 281 -3.13 -24.59 -2.88
C ALA A 281 -1.65 -24.36 -3.21
N ALA A 282 -1.15 -23.14 -3.04
CA ALA A 282 0.25 -22.80 -3.26
C ALA A 282 1.16 -23.49 -2.23
N GLU A 283 0.76 -23.55 -0.96
CA GLU A 283 1.50 -24.27 0.09
C GLU A 283 1.54 -25.78 -0.18
N ALA A 284 0.41 -26.38 -0.55
CA ALA A 284 0.35 -27.80 -0.92
C ALA A 284 1.26 -28.12 -2.12
N LYS A 285 1.26 -27.25 -3.14
CA LYS A 285 2.15 -27.38 -4.29
C LYS A 285 3.63 -27.28 -3.88
N ARG A 286 3.99 -26.32 -3.03
CA ARG A 286 5.37 -26.17 -2.51
C ARG A 286 5.83 -27.41 -1.75
N LYS A 287 4.99 -27.95 -0.85
CA LYS A 287 5.29 -29.17 -0.09
C LYS A 287 5.49 -30.37 -1.00
N GLU A 288 4.67 -30.50 -2.04
CA GLU A 288 4.81 -31.58 -3.01
C GLU A 288 6.08 -31.44 -3.85
N GLU A 289 6.41 -30.23 -4.32
CA GLU A 289 7.67 -29.95 -5.02
C GLU A 289 8.90 -30.20 -4.13
N GLU A 290 8.83 -29.90 -2.83
CA GLU A 290 9.88 -30.22 -1.85
C GLU A 290 9.99 -31.73 -1.61
N ARG A 291 8.86 -32.44 -1.49
CA ARG A 291 8.83 -33.90 -1.34
C ARG A 291 9.48 -34.57 -2.55
N ILE A 292 9.09 -34.18 -3.76
CA ILE A 292 9.69 -34.68 -5.00
C ILE A 292 11.18 -34.37 -5.03
N ARG A 293 11.59 -33.12 -4.76
CA ARG A 293 13.02 -32.76 -4.71
C ARG A 293 13.80 -33.57 -3.68
N ARG A 294 13.23 -33.81 -2.50
CA ARG A 294 13.84 -34.65 -1.44
C ARG A 294 13.99 -36.09 -1.93
N GLU A 295 12.96 -36.67 -2.54
CA GLU A 295 13.02 -38.03 -3.08
C GLU A 295 14.07 -38.20 -4.19
N TRP A 296 14.19 -37.22 -5.08
CA TRP A 296 15.24 -37.18 -6.10
C TRP A 296 16.64 -37.07 -5.47
N HIS A 297 16.83 -36.16 -4.50
CA HIS A 297 18.09 -36.01 -3.76
C HIS A 297 18.47 -37.31 -3.05
N LEU A 298 17.55 -37.92 -2.31
CA LEU A 298 17.79 -39.17 -1.60
C LEU A 298 18.09 -40.33 -2.56
N THR A 299 17.43 -40.38 -3.72
CA THR A 299 17.76 -41.36 -4.76
C THR A 299 19.19 -41.18 -5.27
N ALA A 300 19.62 -39.95 -5.58
CA ALA A 300 20.98 -39.67 -6.02
C ALA A 300 22.02 -39.96 -4.91
N VAL A 301 21.70 -39.65 -3.65
CA VAL A 301 22.53 -40.00 -2.48
C VAL A 301 22.72 -41.51 -2.38
N TYR A 302 21.64 -42.28 -2.55
CA TYR A 302 21.72 -43.75 -2.53
C TYR A 302 22.57 -44.31 -3.69
N GLU A 303 22.40 -43.77 -4.90
CA GLU A 303 23.18 -44.18 -6.07
C GLU A 303 24.69 -43.90 -5.89
N ALA A 304 25.03 -42.77 -5.25
CA ALA A 304 26.41 -42.37 -4.97
C ALA A 304 26.89 -42.71 -3.54
N ARG A 305 26.24 -43.65 -2.85
CA ARG A 305 26.44 -43.93 -1.41
C ARG A 305 27.89 -44.16 -1.01
N ASP A 306 28.67 -44.90 -1.81
CA ASP A 306 30.08 -45.20 -1.50
C ASP A 306 30.94 -43.91 -1.41
N ARG A 307 30.66 -42.94 -2.29
CA ARG A 307 31.32 -41.63 -2.27
C ARG A 307 30.91 -40.81 -1.05
N TYR A 308 29.64 -40.87 -0.65
CA TYR A 308 29.15 -40.19 0.53
C TYR A 308 29.78 -40.77 1.81
N TRP A 309 29.93 -42.09 1.92
CA TRP A 309 30.66 -42.74 3.02
C TRP A 309 32.13 -42.28 3.11
N GLN A 310 32.84 -42.18 1.98
CA GLN A 310 34.20 -41.61 1.95
C GLN A 310 34.24 -40.15 2.42
N THR A 311 33.24 -39.36 2.04
CA THR A 311 33.14 -37.95 2.45
C THR A 311 32.87 -37.81 3.95
N ILE A 312 32.04 -38.68 4.53
CA ILE A 312 31.79 -38.74 5.97
C ILE A 312 33.09 -39.01 6.74
N VAL A 313 33.88 -40.00 6.30
CA VAL A 313 35.18 -40.35 6.91
C VAL A 313 36.13 -39.14 6.87
N ALA A 314 36.30 -38.51 5.70
CA ALA A 314 37.16 -37.34 5.54
C ALA A 314 36.67 -36.13 6.36
N GLY A 315 35.34 -35.93 6.45
CA GLY A 315 34.73 -34.88 7.27
C GLY A 315 34.99 -35.08 8.76
N ALA A 316 34.87 -36.32 9.23
CA ALA A 316 35.21 -36.67 10.60
C ALA A 316 36.70 -36.38 10.87
N GLU A 317 37.61 -36.78 9.99
CA GLU A 317 39.07 -36.61 10.15
C GLU A 317 39.55 -35.17 10.30
N LYS A 318 38.81 -34.19 9.76
CA LYS A 318 39.14 -32.75 9.88
C LYS A 318 39.05 -32.21 11.32
N ARG A 319 38.41 -32.94 12.24
CA ARG A 319 38.34 -32.62 13.69
C ARG A 319 37.88 -31.19 14.01
N ASN A 320 36.98 -30.63 13.22
CA ASN A 320 36.42 -29.31 13.42
C ASN A 320 34.88 -29.33 13.39
N ALA A 321 34.26 -28.26 13.86
CA ALA A 321 32.80 -28.19 14.00
C ALA A 321 32.07 -28.32 12.65
N SER A 322 32.58 -27.70 11.58
CA SER A 322 31.99 -27.79 10.24
C SER A 322 32.07 -29.19 9.64
N GLY A 323 33.19 -29.90 9.83
CA GLY A 323 33.36 -31.28 9.40
C GLY A 323 32.42 -32.26 10.11
N TYR A 324 32.16 -32.03 11.41
CA TYR A 324 31.18 -32.82 12.15
C TYR A 324 29.74 -32.53 11.74
N SER A 325 29.37 -31.26 11.54
CA SER A 325 28.05 -30.90 11.01
C SER A 325 27.80 -31.52 9.63
N GLU A 326 28.82 -31.54 8.77
CA GLU A 326 28.69 -32.12 7.43
C GLU A 326 28.58 -33.64 7.47
N ALA A 327 29.36 -34.32 8.32
CA ALA A 327 29.25 -35.77 8.51
C ALA A 327 27.88 -36.18 9.06
N GLU A 328 27.35 -35.44 10.03
CA GLU A 328 25.99 -35.62 10.58
C GLU A 328 24.93 -35.49 9.49
N ARG A 329 24.98 -34.42 8.71
CA ARG A 329 24.03 -34.16 7.62
C ARG A 329 24.05 -35.27 6.56
N ILE A 330 25.23 -35.71 6.12
CA ILE A 330 25.35 -36.77 5.11
C ILE A 330 24.90 -38.12 5.67
N LEU A 331 25.21 -38.43 6.94
CA LEU A 331 24.76 -39.67 7.58
C LEU A 331 23.23 -39.73 7.69
N GLN A 332 22.58 -38.61 8.02
CA GLN A 332 21.12 -38.52 8.00
C GLN A 332 20.56 -38.71 6.58
N ASP A 333 21.15 -38.04 5.58
CA ASP A 333 20.74 -38.21 4.17
C ASP A 333 20.91 -39.67 3.69
N LEU A 334 21.99 -40.36 4.07
CA LEU A 334 22.18 -41.78 3.74
C LEU A 334 21.16 -42.67 4.46
N TYR A 335 20.92 -42.45 5.75
CA TYR A 335 19.89 -43.20 6.49
C TYR A 335 18.52 -43.08 5.81
N ASP A 336 18.09 -41.85 5.51
CA ASP A 336 16.83 -41.56 4.83
C ASP A 336 16.80 -42.17 3.41
N ALA A 337 17.93 -42.16 2.71
CA ALA A 337 18.04 -42.72 1.35
C ALA A 337 17.90 -44.25 1.34
N TYR A 338 18.54 -44.95 2.28
CA TYR A 338 18.39 -46.39 2.43
C TYR A 338 16.97 -46.77 2.90
N GLN A 339 16.36 -45.95 3.77
CA GLN A 339 14.96 -46.10 4.16
C GLN A 339 14.01 -45.95 2.96
N LEU A 340 14.22 -44.91 2.14
CA LEU A 340 13.43 -44.67 0.91
C LEU A 340 13.51 -45.84 -0.08
N LYS A 341 14.67 -46.49 -0.18
CA LYS A 341 14.86 -47.68 -1.04
C LYS A 341 14.40 -49.00 -0.41
N GLY A 342 13.91 -48.98 0.83
CA GLY A 342 13.42 -50.17 1.53
C GLY A 342 14.53 -51.15 1.95
N VAL A 343 15.78 -50.71 1.99
CA VAL A 343 16.98 -51.54 2.29
C VAL A 343 17.71 -51.02 3.53
N LEU A 344 16.98 -50.49 4.51
CA LEU A 344 17.55 -49.85 5.68
C LEU A 344 18.48 -50.77 6.50
N ALA A 345 18.27 -52.08 6.45
CA ALA A 345 19.15 -53.07 7.07
C ALA A 345 20.61 -52.98 6.55
N ASP A 346 20.81 -52.63 5.28
CA ASP A 346 22.14 -52.52 4.66
C ASP A 346 22.92 -51.29 5.13
N PHE A 347 22.24 -50.30 5.72
CA PHE A 347 22.88 -49.12 6.33
C PHE A 347 23.48 -49.42 7.71
N VAL A 348 22.93 -50.40 8.43
CA VAL A 348 23.25 -50.64 9.84
C VAL A 348 24.72 -51.06 10.05
N PRO A 349 25.27 -52.08 9.34
CA PRO A 349 26.66 -52.48 9.52
C PRO A 349 27.68 -51.35 9.27
N PRO A 350 27.67 -50.62 8.13
CA PRO A 350 28.64 -49.56 7.89
C PRO A 350 28.50 -48.39 8.88
N PHE A 351 27.29 -48.12 9.38
CA PHE A 351 27.08 -47.13 10.43
C PHE A 351 27.69 -47.57 11.77
N GLN A 352 27.50 -48.83 12.18
CA GLN A 352 28.09 -49.36 13.41
C GLN A 352 29.63 -49.37 13.36
N ASP A 353 30.21 -49.72 12.21
CA ASP A 353 31.65 -49.65 11.98
C ASP A 353 32.16 -48.21 12.11
N PHE A 354 31.45 -47.24 11.52
CA PHE A 354 31.79 -45.82 11.63
C PHE A 354 31.74 -45.31 13.07
N ILE A 355 30.67 -45.63 13.82
CA ILE A 355 30.53 -45.25 15.24
C ILE A 355 31.66 -45.85 16.08
N SER A 356 32.02 -47.11 15.84
CA SER A 356 33.09 -47.80 16.56
C SER A 356 34.45 -47.16 16.32
N ALA A 357 34.77 -46.86 15.04
CA ALA A 357 36.01 -46.23 14.63
C ALA A 357 36.21 -44.82 15.24
N TYR A 358 35.12 -44.08 15.44
CA TYR A 358 35.17 -42.69 15.91
C TYR A 358 34.63 -42.47 17.33
N SER A 359 34.43 -43.54 18.11
CA SER A 359 33.87 -43.53 19.47
C SER A 359 34.54 -42.54 20.44
N ARG A 360 35.85 -42.29 20.28
CA ARG A 360 36.62 -41.34 21.09
C ARG A 360 36.34 -39.86 20.77
N ARG A 361 35.57 -39.56 19.72
CA ARG A 361 35.21 -38.18 19.30
C ARG A 361 33.90 -37.75 19.93
N SER A 362 33.94 -37.36 21.21
CA SER A 362 32.74 -37.04 22.01
C SER A 362 31.82 -36.00 21.37
N ALA A 363 32.36 -34.94 20.76
CA ALA A 363 31.57 -33.90 20.10
C ALA A 363 30.81 -34.38 18.85
N LEU A 364 31.39 -35.32 18.10
CA LEU A 364 30.72 -35.97 16.96
C LEU A 364 29.66 -36.96 17.45
N MET A 365 29.99 -37.76 18.47
CA MET A 365 29.06 -38.73 19.04
C MET A 365 27.82 -38.07 19.65
N LYS A 366 27.97 -36.91 20.30
CA LYS A 366 26.83 -36.15 20.84
C LYS A 366 25.84 -35.71 19.75
N ARG A 367 26.35 -35.35 18.56
CA ARG A 367 25.54 -34.94 17.41
C ARG A 367 24.79 -36.12 16.77
N LEU A 368 25.44 -37.27 16.70
CA LEU A 368 24.87 -38.48 16.10
C LEU A 368 23.95 -39.26 17.04
N GLU A 369 23.75 -38.81 18.28
CA GLU A 369 22.91 -39.50 19.27
C GLU A 369 21.48 -39.76 18.79
N PRO A 370 20.76 -38.81 18.14
CA PRO A 370 19.43 -39.07 17.60
C PRO A 370 19.43 -40.18 16.54
N LEU A 371 20.42 -40.16 15.63
CA LEU A 371 20.53 -41.15 14.57
C LEU A 371 20.91 -42.54 15.12
N LYS A 372 21.76 -42.59 16.16
CA LYS A 372 22.08 -43.84 16.85
C LYS A 372 20.85 -44.49 17.48
N GLN A 373 19.96 -43.69 18.08
CA GLN A 373 18.70 -44.19 18.65
C GLN A 373 17.76 -44.72 17.56
N ALA A 374 17.64 -44.00 16.44
CA ALA A 374 16.85 -44.46 15.28
C ALA A 374 17.35 -45.80 14.73
N VAL A 375 18.67 -45.94 14.55
CA VAL A 375 19.29 -47.19 14.08
C VAL A 375 19.11 -48.34 15.08
N ALA A 376 19.21 -48.08 16.38
CA ALA A 376 18.97 -49.10 17.40
C ALA A 376 17.54 -49.65 17.36
N GLN A 377 16.54 -48.82 17.07
CA GLN A 377 15.15 -49.25 16.89
C GLN A 377 14.97 -50.17 15.67
N VAL A 378 15.67 -49.90 14.57
CA VAL A 378 15.68 -50.76 13.36
C VAL A 378 16.26 -52.14 13.68
N VAL A 379 17.36 -52.19 14.45
CA VAL A 379 17.97 -53.46 14.88
C VAL A 379 17.03 -54.27 15.75
N SER A 380 16.35 -53.63 16.72
CA SER A 380 15.40 -54.32 17.61
C SER A 380 14.10 -54.78 16.94
N ALA A 381 13.74 -54.22 15.78
CA ALA A 381 12.54 -54.58 15.04
C ALA A 381 12.78 -55.69 13.97
N GLY A 382 14.05 -56.04 13.72
CA GLY A 382 14.47 -57.09 12.78
C GLY A 382 14.86 -58.41 13.44
N GLU A 383 14.87 -58.48 14.78
CA GLU A 383 14.87 -59.71 15.59
C GLU A 383 13.44 -60.15 15.88
#